data_AF-G9YHC0-F1
#
_entry.id   AF-G9YHC0-F1
#
_cell.length_a   1.000
_cell.length_b   1.000
_cell.length_c   1.000
_cell.angle_alpha   90.00
_cell.angle_beta   90.00
_cell.angle_gamma   90.00
#
_symmetry.space_group_name_H-M   'P 1'
#
loop_
_entity.id
_entity.type
_entity.pdbx_description
1 polymer ?
#
loop_
_entity_poly.entity_id
_entity_poly.type
_entity_poly.pdbx_seq_one_letter_code
_entity_poly.pdbx_strand_id
1 'polypeptide(L)' 'MSKYSKAIKRQAILLHEQGWGYRSIAQKLSISKSTIKRWVFLGKQGISLDKKMTHKPFSARCKAHVIETRWENKLSF' A
#
# COMPACT_ATOMS: atom_id res chain seq x y z
N MET A 1 -9.38 14.24 0.61
CA MET A 1 -9.71 13.75 1.97
C MET A 1 -9.51 12.24 2.01
N SER A 2 -8.98 11.66 3.10
CA SER A 2 -8.91 10.19 3.26
C SER A 2 -10.34 9.65 3.47
N LYS A 3 -10.72 8.57 2.78
CA LYS A 3 -12.06 7.94 2.89
C LYS A 3 -12.39 7.53 4.34
N TYR A 4 -11.37 7.16 5.12
CA TYR A 4 -11.53 6.70 6.50
C TYR A 4 -10.80 7.65 7.46
N SER A 5 -11.41 7.90 8.62
CA SER A 5 -10.86 8.73 9.69
C SER A 5 -9.67 8.06 10.38
N LYS A 6 -8.81 8.85 11.03
CA LYS A 6 -7.68 8.33 11.83
C LYS A 6 -8.14 7.41 12.96
N ALA A 7 -9.30 7.71 13.56
CA ALA A 7 -9.87 6.92 14.66
C ALA A 7 -10.20 5.49 14.22
N ILE A 8 -10.89 5.33 13.07
CA ILE A 8 -11.24 4.01 12.51
C ILE A 8 -9.99 3.18 12.22
N LYS A 9 -8.95 3.82 11.68
CA LYS A 9 -7.67 3.16 11.37
C LYS A 9 -6.99 2.64 12.64
N ARG A 10 -6.96 3.46 13.71
CA ARG A 10 -6.41 3.06 15.02
C ARG A 10 -7.23 1.93 15.64
N GLN A 11 -8.55 2.01 15.59
CA GLN A 11 -9.43 0.97 16.11
C GLN A 11 -9.18 -0.39 15.42
N ALA A 12 -8.98 -0.40 14.11
CA ALA A 12 -8.65 -1.62 13.37
C ALA A 12 -7.33 -2.26 13.82
N ILE A 13 -6.32 -1.44 14.15
CA ILE A 13 -5.01 -1.91 14.65
C ILE A 13 -5.16 -2.47 16.07
N LEU A 14 -5.83 -1.74 16.97
CA LEU A 14 -6.07 -2.18 18.35
C LEU A 14 -6.83 -3.52 18.40
N LEU A 15 -7.86 -3.70 17.59
CA LEU A 15 -8.60 -4.97 17.51
C LEU A 15 -7.68 -6.13 17.06
N HIS A 16 -6.76 -5.86 16.13
CA HIS A 16 -5.80 -6.87 15.68
C HIS A 16 -4.78 -7.19 16.78
N GLU A 17 -4.32 -6.20 17.55
CA GLU A 17 -3.43 -6.39 18.71
C GLU A 17 -4.11 -7.20 19.83
N GLN A 18 -5.43 -7.06 19.98
CA GLN A 18 -6.27 -7.89 20.86
C GLN A 18 -6.48 -9.32 20.34
N GLY A 19 -5.86 -9.71 19.21
CA GLY A 19 -5.94 -11.05 18.66
C GLY A 19 -7.13 -11.31 17.73
N TRP A 20 -7.90 -10.29 17.35
CA TRP A 20 -9.00 -10.46 16.42
C TRP A 20 -8.50 -10.78 15.00
N GLY A 21 -9.15 -11.74 14.35
CA GLY A 21 -8.86 -12.08 12.96
C GLY A 21 -9.30 -11.00 11.97
N TYR A 22 -8.58 -10.86 10.86
CA TYR A 22 -8.86 -9.84 9.83
C TYR A 22 -10.30 -9.86 9.29
N ARG A 23 -10.93 -11.04 9.17
CA ARG A 23 -12.32 -11.16 8.69
C ARG A 23 -13.32 -10.60 9.70
N SER A 24 -13.11 -10.88 10.99
CA SER A 24 -13.96 -10.38 12.07
C SER A 24 -13.88 -8.87 12.20
N ILE A 25 -12.67 -8.30 12.07
CA ILE A 25 -12.48 -6.83 12.05
C ILE A 25 -13.14 -6.21 10.82
N ALA A 26 -13.04 -6.86 9.65
CA ALA A 26 -13.67 -6.41 8.41
C ALA A 26 -15.19 -6.33 8.51
N GLN A 27 -15.82 -7.36 9.09
CA GLN A 27 -17.27 -7.36 9.34
C GLN A 27 -17.65 -6.29 10.35
N LYS A 28 -16.94 -6.19 11.48
CA LYS A 28 -17.22 -5.22 12.55
C LYS A 28 -17.15 -3.76 12.07
N LEU A 29 -16.16 -3.44 11.26
CA LEU A 29 -15.96 -2.08 10.75
C LEU A 29 -16.62 -1.84 9.39
N SER A 30 -17.22 -2.86 8.77
CA SER A 30 -17.74 -2.83 7.40
C SER A 30 -16.69 -2.33 6.37
N ILE A 31 -15.43 -2.75 6.55
CA ILE A 31 -14.30 -2.37 5.72
C ILE A 31 -13.69 -3.61 5.08
N SER A 32 -13.25 -3.49 3.84
CA SER A 32 -12.60 -4.60 3.14
C SER A 32 -11.40 -5.17 3.92
N LYS A 33 -11.29 -6.51 3.94
CA LYS A 33 -10.19 -7.24 4.58
C LYS A 33 -8.81 -6.77 4.10
N SER A 34 -8.68 -6.48 2.80
CA SER A 34 -7.42 -6.00 2.19
C SER A 34 -6.99 -4.65 2.76
N THR A 35 -7.93 -3.76 3.02
CA THR A 35 -7.65 -2.44 3.61
C THR A 35 -7.15 -2.58 5.05
N ILE A 36 -7.78 -3.43 5.85
CA ILE A 36 -7.37 -3.71 7.23
C ILE A 36 -5.97 -4.35 7.26
N LYS A 37 -5.72 -5.33 6.37
CA LYS A 37 -4.39 -5.97 6.25
C LYS A 37 -3.31 -4.92 5.95
N ARG A 38 -3.58 -3.97 5.04
CA ARG A 38 -2.66 -2.86 4.73
C ARG A 38 -2.41 -1.98 5.95
N TRP A 39 -3.44 -1.62 6.72
CA TRP A 39 -3.28 -0.78 7.90
C TRP A 39 -2.47 -1.44 9.00
N VAL A 40 -2.76 -2.70 9.31
CA VAL A 40 -1.99 -3.48 10.28
C VAL A 40 -0.54 -3.60 9.85
N PHE A 41 -0.29 -3.88 8.57
CA PHE A 41 1.07 -3.97 8.03
C PHE A 41 1.83 -2.63 8.17
N LEU A 42 1.24 -1.52 7.73
CA LEU A 42 1.88 -0.20 7.82
C LEU A 42 2.07 0.24 9.28
N GLY A 43 1.10 -0.05 10.15
CA GLY A 43 1.18 0.26 11.58
C GLY A 43 2.35 -0.44 12.27
N LYS A 44 2.56 -1.73 11.97
CA LYS A 44 3.72 -2.50 12.48
C LYS A 44 5.07 -1.94 12.04
N GLN A 45 5.11 -1.29 10.87
CA GLN A 45 6.33 -0.68 10.31
C GLN A 45 6.52 0.78 10.78
N GLY A 46 5.64 1.31 11.64
CA GLY A 46 5.67 2.72 12.06
C GLY A 46 5.35 3.71 10.92
N ILE A 47 4.82 3.23 9.80
CA ILE A 47 4.54 4.07 8.63
C ILE A 47 3.16 4.72 8.80
N SER A 48 3.09 6.03 8.52
CA SER A 48 1.83 6.77 8.54
C SER A 48 0.77 6.15 7.61
N LEU A 49 -0.41 5.87 8.17
CA LEU A 49 -1.57 5.28 7.48
C LEU A 49 -2.27 6.26 6.53
N ASP A 50 -1.92 7.54 6.62
CA ASP A 50 -2.44 8.60 5.76
C ASP A 50 -1.51 8.86 4.56
N LYS A 51 -0.35 8.23 4.52
CA LYS A 51 0.59 8.36 3.40
C LYS A 51 -0.04 7.76 2.14
N LYS A 52 -0.29 8.63 1.15
CA LYS A 52 -0.64 8.19 -0.20
C LYS A 52 0.57 7.47 -0.78
N MET A 53 0.32 6.33 -1.45
CA MET A 53 1.35 5.71 -2.26
C MET A 53 1.59 6.65 -3.44
N THR A 54 2.71 7.36 -3.43
CA THR A 54 3.14 8.13 -4.59
C THR A 54 3.79 7.17 -5.58
N HIS A 55 3.38 7.24 -6.83
CA HIS A 55 4.10 6.53 -7.88
C HIS A 55 5.52 7.09 -7.93
N LYS A 56 6.53 6.23 -7.74
CA LYS A 56 7.93 6.63 -7.92
C LYS A 56 8.29 6.38 -9.39
N PRO A 57 8.47 7.42 -10.21
CA PRO A 57 8.86 7.21 -11.60
C PRO A 57 10.23 6.54 -11.66
N PHE A 58 10.46 5.74 -12.72
CA PHE A 58 11.80 5.24 -13.03
C PHE A 58 12.80 6.40 -13.10
N SER A 59 14.02 6.16 -12.62
CA SER A 59 15.09 7.15 -12.69
C SER A 59 15.41 7.50 -14.15
N ALA A 60 15.96 8.70 -14.38
CA ALA A 60 16.41 9.10 -15.71
C ALA A 60 17.39 8.08 -16.31
N ARG A 61 18.30 7.54 -15.48
CA ARG A 61 19.24 6.50 -15.88
C ARG A 61 18.56 5.20 -16.31
N CYS A 62 17.55 4.74 -15.56
CA CYS A 62 16.79 3.54 -15.95
C CYS A 62 16.05 3.77 -17.28
N LYS A 63 15.48 4.97 -17.49
CA LYS A 63 14.80 5.31 -18.74
C LYS A 63 15.79 5.37 -19.92
N ALA A 64 16.95 6.01 -19.74
CA ALA A 64 18.00 6.08 -20.75
C ALA A 64 18.49 4.68 -21.14
N HIS A 65 18.77 3.84 -20.14
CA HIS A 65 19.24 2.48 -20.38
C HIS A 65 18.23 1.62 -21.16
N VAL A 66 16.92 1.73 -20.85
CA VAL A 66 15.85 1.04 -21.61
C VAL A 66 15.78 1.52 -23.05
N ILE A 67 16.02 2.82 -23.28
CA ILE A 67 16.04 3.39 -24.63
C ILE A 67 17.26 2.85 -25.38
N GLU A 68 18.46 2.96 -24.82
CA GLU A 68 19.72 2.45 -25.42
C GLU A 68 19.61 0.97 -25.79
N THR A 69 19.20 0.11 -24.86
CA THR A 69 19.02 -1.32 -25.13
C THR A 69 17.94 -1.62 -26.17
N ARG A 70 16.88 -0.81 -26.28
CA ARG A 70 15.88 -0.94 -27.36
C ARG A 70 16.46 -0.56 -28.73
N TRP A 71 17.31 0.46 -28.79
CA TRP A 71 17.96 0.89 -30.04
C TRP A 71 19.02 -0.13 -30.49
N GLU A 72 19.80 -0.67 -29.56
CA GLU A 72 20.84 -1.68 -29.84
C GLU A 72 20.25 -3.00 -30.36
N ASN A 73 19.13 -3.44 -29.79
CA ASN A 73 18.48 -4.70 -30.18
C ASN A 73 17.66 -4.60 -31.49
N LYS A 74 17.74 -3.50 -32.25
CA LYS A 74 17.05 -3.23 -33.55
C LYS A 74 15.80 -4.11 -33.77
N LEU A 75 14.78 -3.90 -32.94
CA LEU A 75 13.42 -4.40 -33.11
C LEU A 75 13.30 -5.83 -33.68
N SER A 76 13.21 -6.85 -32.82
CA SER A 76 12.31 -7.95 -33.12
C SER A 76 10.87 -7.44 -32.95
N PHE A 77 10.28 -6.97 -34.06
CA PHE A 77 8.83 -6.85 -34.21
C PHE A 77 8.22 -8.22 -34.49
#